data_AF-A0A0U1DME7-F1
#
_entry.id   AF-A0A0U1DME7-F1
#
_cell.length_a   1.000
_cell.length_b   1.000
_cell.length_c   1.000
_cell.angle_alpha   90.00
_cell.angle_beta   90.00
_cell.angle_gamma   90.00
#
_symmetry.space_group_name_H-M   'P 1'
#
loop_
_entity.id
_entity.type
_entity.pdbx_description
1 polymer ?
#
loop_
_entity_poly.entity_id
_entity_poly.type
_entity_poly.pdbx_seq_one_letter_code
_entity_poly.pdbx_strand_id
1 'polypeptide(L)' 'MVRRHYNFPNNDALSYGHGICDKVTRGDPYAQVMGDVKSDVTPNDEFAANYLVSYAVNLLCPAEIWQLRNSAAGYQPHSG' A
#
# COMPACT_ATOMS: atom_id res chain seq x y z
N MET A 1 16.44 -1.70 -17.47
CA MET A 1 15.25 -1.52 -16.60
C MET A 1 15.29 -2.61 -15.55
N VAL A 2 15.54 -2.26 -14.28
CA VAL A 2 15.37 -3.22 -13.18
C VAL A 2 13.87 -3.40 -13.01
N ARG A 3 13.37 -4.54 -13.48
CA ARG A 3 12.00 -4.98 -13.23
C ARG A 3 11.95 -5.31 -11.74
N ARG A 4 11.60 -4.33 -10.89
CA ARG A 4 11.41 -4.55 -9.46
C ARG A 4 10.35 -5.62 -9.33
N HIS A 5 10.79 -6.85 -9.10
CA HIS A 5 9.91 -7.98 -8.86
C HIS A 5 9.41 -7.80 -7.43
N TYR A 6 8.16 -7.35 -7.31
CA TYR A 6 7.48 -7.31 -6.04
C TYR A 6 6.94 -8.72 -5.78
N ASN A 7 7.48 -9.38 -4.78
CA ASN A 7 7.03 -10.72 -4.41
C ASN A 7 5.86 -10.57 -3.45
N PHE A 8 4.64 -10.73 -3.96
CA PHE A 8 3.42 -10.67 -3.15
C PHE A 8 3.10 -12.04 -2.54
N PRO A 9 2.46 -12.08 -1.36
CA PRO A 9 1.94 -13.33 -0.82
C PRO A 9 0.98 -13.97 -1.83
N ASN A 10 1.17 -15.26 -2.10
CA ASN A 10 0.42 -16.06 -3.08
C ASN A 10 0.52 -15.62 -4.55
N ASN A 11 1.48 -14.75 -4.92
CA ASN A 11 1.62 -14.19 -6.28
C ASN A 11 0.35 -13.44 -6.78
N ASP A 12 -0.54 -13.02 -5.88
CA ASP A 12 -1.80 -12.37 -6.24
C ASP A 12 -1.82 -10.90 -5.80
N ALA A 13 -1.33 -10.03 -6.68
CA ALA A 13 -1.30 -8.59 -6.45
C ALA A 13 -2.70 -7.95 -6.46
N LEU A 14 -3.68 -8.54 -7.17
CA LEU A 14 -5.04 -8.01 -7.27
C LEU A 14 -5.80 -8.26 -5.98
N SER A 15 -5.80 -9.50 -5.48
CA SER A 15 -6.40 -9.85 -4.20
C SER A 15 -5.75 -9.08 -3.06
N TYR A 16 -4.43 -8.90 -3.09
CA TYR A 16 -3.71 -8.08 -2.11
C TYR A 16 -4.11 -6.60 -2.17
N GLY A 17 -4.23 -6.03 -3.37
CA GLY A 17 -4.68 -4.66 -3.57
C GLY A 17 -6.11 -4.42 -3.09
N HIS A 18 -7.02 -5.38 -3.29
CA HIS A 18 -8.36 -5.31 -2.72
C HIS A 18 -8.34 -5.33 -1.18
N GLY A 19 -7.44 -6.11 -0.57
CA GLY A 19 -7.23 -6.07 0.88
C GLY A 19 -6.74 -4.72 1.38
N ILE A 20 -5.90 -4.01 0.61
CA ILE A 20 -5.48 -2.64 0.92
C ILE A 20 -6.68 -1.69 0.87
N CYS A 21 -7.50 -1.74 -0.19
CA CYS A 21 -8.69 -0.91 -0.29
C CYS A 21 -9.65 -1.13 0.88
N ASP A 22 -9.85 -2.38 1.28
CA ASP A 22 -10.74 -2.71 2.39
C ASP A 22 -10.25 -2.08 3.71
N LYS A 23 -8.95 -2.13 4.00
CA LYS A 23 -8.33 -1.45 5.15
C LYS A 23 -8.54 0.07 5.10
N VAL A 24 -8.31 0.68 3.94
CA VAL A 24 -8.48 2.13 3.73
C VAL A 24 -9.95 2.53 3.92
N THR A 25 -10.87 1.73 3.39
CA THR A 25 -12.32 1.93 3.54
C THR A 25 -12.76 1.84 5.00
N ARG A 26 -12.17 0.93 5.77
CA ARG A 26 -12.38 0.82 7.23
C ARG A 26 -11.84 2.01 8.01
N GLY A 27 -11.01 2.85 7.39
CA GLY A 27 -10.33 3.96 8.06
C GLY A 27 -9.08 3.53 8.83
N ASP A 28 -8.46 2.41 8.45
CA ASP A 28 -7.22 1.97 9.06
C ASP A 28 -6.10 3.00 8.84
N PRO A 29 -5.18 3.14 9.82
CA PRO A 29 -4.06 4.07 9.70
C PRO A 29 -3.10 3.64 8.59
N TYR A 30 -2.66 4.60 7.77
CA TYR A 30 -1.77 4.35 6.63
C TYR A 30 -0.46 3.65 7.05
N ALA A 31 0.05 3.97 8.25
CA ALA A 31 1.22 3.32 8.82
C ALA A 31 1.06 1.80 9.02
N GLN A 32 -0.13 1.33 9.38
CA GLN A 32 -0.39 -0.10 9.57
C GLN A 32 -0.43 -0.82 8.22
N VAL A 33 -1.12 -0.25 7.23
CA VAL A 33 -1.16 -0.77 5.85
C VAL A 33 0.26 -0.86 5.28
N MET A 34 1.06 0.20 5.47
CA MET A 34 2.46 0.24 5.08
C MET A 34 3.31 -0.81 5.79
N GLY A 35 3.11 -1.02 7.09
CA GLY A 35 3.80 -2.06 7.87
C GLY A 35 3.50 -3.46 7.35
N ASP A 36 2.24 -3.75 7.06
CA ASP A 36 1.80 -5.02 6.49
C ASP A 36 2.44 -5.24 5.11
N VAL A 37 2.40 -4.24 4.22
CA VAL A 37 3.01 -4.33 2.88
C VAL A 37 4.51 -4.53 2.96
N LYS A 38 5.21 -3.85 3.87
CA LYS A 38 6.65 -4.06 4.10
C LYS A 38 6.94 -5.45 4.68
N SER A 39 6.04 -6.01 5.47
CA SER A 39 6.20 -7.38 6.00
C SER A 39 5.95 -8.44 4.93
N ASP A 40 4.97 -8.21 4.06
CA ASP A 40 4.48 -9.20 3.10
C ASP A 40 5.22 -9.16 1.76
N VAL A 41 5.65 -7.97 1.32
CA VAL A 41 6.22 -7.75 -0.01
C VAL A 41 7.72 -7.51 0.05
N THR A 42 8.46 -8.21 -0.81
CA THR A 42 9.88 -7.95 -1.05
C THR A 42 10.07 -7.28 -2.41
N PRO A 43 10.83 -6.17 -2.53
CA PRO A 43 11.57 -5.48 -1.46
C PRO A 43 10.66 -4.71 -0.49
N ASN A 44 11.02 -4.75 0.80
CA ASN A 44 10.28 -4.16 1.92
C ASN A 44 10.63 -2.69 2.20
N ASP A 45 11.15 -2.00 1.19
CA ASP A 45 11.49 -0.59 1.28
C ASP A 45 10.23 0.25 1.47
N GLU A 46 10.33 1.31 2.26
CA GLU A 46 9.19 2.21 2.51
C GLU A 46 8.70 2.87 1.21
N PHE A 47 9.62 3.23 0.31
CA PHE A 47 9.26 3.75 -1.01
C PHE A 47 8.51 2.74 -1.88
N ALA A 48 8.90 1.46 -1.82
CA ALA A 48 8.24 0.39 -2.54
C ALA A 48 6.81 0.19 -2.04
N ALA A 49 6.65 0.04 -0.72
CA ALA A 49 5.34 -0.13 -0.09
C ALA A 49 4.41 1.06 -0.39
N ASN A 50 4.93 2.29 -0.26
CA ASN A 50 4.14 3.51 -0.47
C ASN A 50 3.65 3.61 -1.92
N TYR A 51 4.53 3.28 -2.86
CA TYR A 51 4.19 3.23 -4.27
C TYR A 51 3.12 2.17 -4.55
N LEU A 52 3.27 0.96 -4.00
CA LEU A 52 2.31 -0.14 -4.19
C LEU A 52 0.94 0.19 -3.62
N VAL A 53 0.87 0.72 -2.40
CA VAL A 53 -0.40 1.11 -1.75
C VAL A 53 -1.10 2.19 -2.57
N SER A 54 -0.37 3.25 -2.93
CA SER A 54 -0.93 4.35 -3.73
C SER A 54 -1.39 3.87 -5.10
N TYR A 55 -0.63 2.99 -5.75
CA TYR A 55 -0.95 2.44 -7.06
C TYR A 55 -2.15 1.49 -7.01
N ALA A 56 -2.23 0.62 -6.00
CA ALA A 56 -3.35 -0.30 -5.79
C ALA A 56 -4.66 0.46 -5.57
N VAL A 57 -4.68 1.46 -4.68
CA VAL A 57 -5.87 2.28 -4.42
C VAL A 57 -6.26 3.08 -5.66
N ASN A 58 -5.29 3.65 -6.38
CA ASN A 58 -5.57 4.40 -7.60
C ASN A 58 -6.20 3.55 -8.72
N LEU A 59 -5.81 2.28 -8.83
CA LEU A 59 -6.33 1.37 -9.85
C LEU A 59 -7.64 0.69 -9.44
N LEU A 60 -7.73 0.21 -8.21
CA LEU A 60 -8.83 -0.64 -7.76
C LEU A 60 -9.96 0.17 -7.14
N CYS A 61 -9.63 1.19 -6.34
CA CYS A 61 -10.60 1.87 -5.49
C CYS A 61 -10.37 3.39 -5.47
N PRO A 62 -10.51 4.06 -6.63
CA PRO A 62 -10.24 5.49 -6.75
C PRO A 62 -11.20 6.35 -5.91
N ALA A 63 -12.37 5.82 -5.55
CA ALA A 63 -13.33 6.49 -4.67
C ALA A 63 -12.78 6.71 -3.25
N GLU A 64 -11.89 5.84 -2.79
CA GLU A 64 -11.31 5.87 -1.43
C GLU A 64 -9.99 6.65 -1.36
N ILE A 65 -9.51 7.22 -2.47
CA ILE A 65 -8.29 8.05 -2.51
C ILE A 65 -8.34 9.17 -1.48
N TRP A 66 -9.51 9.78 -1.28
CA TRP A 66 -9.68 10.82 -0.26
C TRP A 66 -9.46 10.28 1.15
N GLN A 67 -9.95 9.08 1.43
CA GLN A 67 -9.76 8.43 2.72
C GLN A 67 -8.32 8.00 2.92
N LEU A 68 -7.66 7.47 1.88
CA LEU A 68 -6.23 7.19 1.86
C LEU A 68 -5.42 8.44 2.22
N ARG A 69 -5.70 9.56 1.54
CA ARG A 69 -5.02 10.85 1.79
C ARG A 69 -5.28 11.36 3.19
N ASN A 70 -6.50 11.20 3.71
CA ASN A 70 -6.84 11.60 5.07
C ASN A 70 -6.08 10.75 6.10
N SER A 71 -6.03 9.42 5.93
CA SER A 71 -5.25 8.51 6.78
C SER A 71 -3.73 8.73 6.65
N ALA A 72 -3.26 9.14 5.48
CA ALA A 72 -1.86 9.46 5.22
C ALA A 72 -1.47 10.89 5.59
N ALA A 73 -2.40 11.78 5.93
CA ALA A 73 -2.13 13.19 6.20
C ALA A 73 -1.19 13.40 7.40
N GLY A 74 -1.15 12.44 8.34
CA GLY A 74 -0.18 12.40 9.44
C GLY A 74 0.97 11.42 9.23
N TYR A 75 1.00 10.70 8.12
CA TYR A 75 2.04 9.72 7.81
C TYR A 75 3.22 10.42 7.13
N GLN A 76 4.27 10.66 7.90
CA GLN A 76 5.56 11.07 7.36
C GLN A 76 6.38 9.81 7.09
N PRO A 77 6.62 9.44 5.81
CA PRO A 77 7.56 8.38 5.52
C PRO A 77 8.90 8.77 6.13
N HIS A 78 9.41 7.96 7.05
CA HIS A 78 10.72 8.24 7.64
C HIS A 78 11.74 8.07 6.52
N SER A 79 12.34 9.19 6.14
CA SER A 79 13.49 9.22 5.25
C SER A 79 14.67 8.64 6.02
N GLY A 80 14.74 7.32 6.12
CA GLY A 80 15.87 6.57 6.68
C GLY A 80 16.82 6.17 5.58
#